data_AF-A0A1F4JH33-F1
#
_entry.id   AF-A0A1F4JH33-F1
#
_cell.length_a   1.000
_cell.length_b   1.000
_cell.length_c   1.000
_cell.angle_alpha   90.00
_cell.angle_beta   90.00
_cell.angle_gamma   90.00
#
_symmetry.space_group_name_H-M   'P 1'
#
loop_
_entity.id
_entity.type
_entity.pdbx_description
1 polymer ?
#
loop_
_entity_poly.entity_id
_entity_poly.type
_entity_poly.pdbx_seq_one_letter_code
_entity_poly.pdbx_strand_id
1 'polypeptide(L)'
;MKFLQGHKLFAVRERMALAVNGIVERHRSEGRILTWRLIYEIEREALRKLADAGDLDARYIRMVRSSRWGYVPRVDEPADLDGPGELPIAVILIRKAYRSLH
;
A
#
# COMPACT_ATOMS: atom_id res chain seq x y z
N MET A 1 2.68 20.39 -19.49
CA MET A 1 3.12 20.05 -18.10
C MET A 1 2.52 18.73 -17.55
N LYS A 2 2.18 17.72 -18.37
CA LYS A 2 1.68 16.42 -17.88
C LYS A 2 2.79 15.46 -17.43
N PHE A 3 3.98 15.55 -18.05
CA PHE A 3 5.13 14.68 -17.77
C PHE A 3 5.62 14.77 -16.31
N LEU A 4 5.80 15.98 -15.77
CA LEU A 4 6.29 16.19 -14.39
C LEU A 4 5.34 15.62 -13.32
N GLN A 5 4.02 15.60 -13.58
CA GLN A 5 3.04 15.02 -12.66
C GLN A 5 3.13 13.49 -12.62
N GLY A 6 3.41 12.86 -13.77
CA GLY A 6 3.65 11.42 -13.85
C GLY A 6 4.88 10.99 -13.04
N HIS A 7 5.99 11.72 -13.14
CA HIS A 7 7.22 11.40 -12.39
C HIS A 7 7.03 11.46 -10.87
N LYS A 8 6.28 12.45 -10.36
CA LYS A 8 5.99 12.55 -8.92
C LYS A 8 5.14 11.39 -8.41
N LEU A 9 4.11 10.99 -9.16
CA LEU A 9 3.28 9.83 -8.79
C LEU A 9 4.09 8.52 -8.84
N PHE A 10 4.95 8.39 -9.85
CA PHE A 10 5.85 7.25 -9.98
C PHE A 10 6.82 7.15 -8.79
N ALA A 11 7.46 8.26 -8.40
CA ALA A 11 8.36 8.30 -7.25
C ALA A 11 7.66 7.90 -5.94
N VAL A 12 6.44 8.39 -5.71
CA VAL A 12 5.62 7.98 -4.56
C VAL A 12 5.30 6.48 -4.60
N ARG A 13 4.92 5.96 -5.77
CA ARG A 13 4.61 4.53 -5.95
C ARG A 13 5.81 3.65 -5.66
N GLU A 14 6.99 3.98 -6.19
CA GLU A 14 8.23 3.23 -5.94
C GLU A 14 8.63 3.28 -4.47
N ARG A 15 8.59 4.46 -3.84
CA ARG A 15 8.90 4.59 -2.40
C ARG A 15 7.91 3.80 -1.55
N MET A 16 6.63 3.82 -1.91
CA MET A 16 5.60 3.04 -1.23
C MET A 16 5.85 1.54 -1.39
N ALA A 17 6.24 1.07 -2.57
CA ALA A 17 6.56 -0.34 -2.80
C ALA A 17 7.71 -0.81 -1.92
N LEU A 18 8.79 -0.03 -1.80
CA LEU A 18 9.91 -0.32 -0.91
C LEU A 18 9.48 -0.38 0.56
N ALA A 19 8.69 0.59 1.01
CA ALA A 19 8.18 0.62 2.38
C ALA A 19 7.28 -0.59 2.66
N VAL A 20 6.36 -0.91 1.76
CA VAL A 20 5.44 -2.05 1.86
C VAL A 20 6.21 -3.36 1.90
N ASN A 21 7.21 -3.57 1.04
CA ASN A 21 8.01 -4.80 1.03
C ASN A 21 8.63 -5.06 2.41
N GLY A 22 9.32 -4.08 2.98
CA GLY A 22 9.94 -4.25 4.30
C GLY A 22 8.95 -4.40 5.46
N ILE A 23 7.70 -3.95 5.32
CA ILE A 23 6.64 -4.16 6.32
C ILE A 23 6.04 -5.55 6.17
N VAL A 24 5.71 -5.94 4.94
CA VAL A 24 5.16 -7.25 4.63
C VAL A 24 6.14 -8.36 5.02
N GLU A 25 7.43 -8.19 4.75
CA GLU A 25 8.46 -9.17 5.14
C GLU A 25 8.42 -9.47 6.65
N ARG A 26 8.29 -8.45 7.49
CA ARG A 26 8.14 -8.64 8.94
C ARG A 26 6.88 -9.43 9.29
N HIS A 27 5.73 -9.07 8.71
CA HIS A 27 4.48 -9.79 8.99
C HIS A 27 4.42 -11.21 8.40
N ARG A 28 5.11 -11.47 7.29
CA ARG A 28 5.26 -12.82 6.71
C ARG A 28 6.09 -13.72 7.62
N SER A 29 7.15 -13.18 8.24
CA SER A 29 7.95 -13.92 9.22
C SER A 29 7.14 -14.35 10.46
N GLU A 30 6.07 -13.63 10.77
CA GLU A 30 5.13 -13.94 11.87
C GLU A 30 4.04 -14.96 11.47
N GLY A 31 4.01 -15.42 10.22
CA GLY A 31 3.02 -16.38 9.73
C GLY A 31 1.59 -15.85 9.65
N ARG A 32 1.39 -14.52 9.67
CA ARG A 32 0.05 -13.92 9.68
C ARG A 32 -0.66 -14.13 8.32
N ILE A 33 -1.97 -14.34 8.37
CA ILE A 33 -2.83 -14.35 7.17
C ILE A 33 -3.03 -12.89 6.71
N LEU A 34 -3.08 -12.67 5.40
CA LEU A 34 -3.41 -11.35 4.85
C LEU A 34 -4.90 -11.04 5.05
N THR A 35 -5.23 -10.36 6.14
CA THR A 35 -6.58 -9.90 6.45
C THR A 35 -6.80 -8.45 6.03
N TRP A 36 -8.05 -8.00 5.95
CA TRP A 36 -8.37 -6.60 5.66
C TRP A 36 -7.79 -5.63 6.70
N ARG A 37 -7.82 -6.01 7.98
CA ARG A 37 -7.14 -5.25 9.04
C ARG A 37 -5.63 -5.17 8.80
N LEU A 38 -4.97 -6.28 8.46
CA LEU A 38 -3.54 -6.26 8.20
C LEU A 38 -3.19 -5.37 7.00
N ILE A 39 -3.99 -5.38 5.94
CA ILE A 39 -3.83 -4.46 4.80
C ILE A 39 -3.90 -2.99 5.27
N TYR A 40 -4.89 -2.66 6.10
CA TYR A 40 -5.03 -1.31 6.67
C TYR A 40 -3.82 -0.91 7.53
N GLU A 41 -3.32 -1.83 8.37
CA GLU A 41 -2.14 -1.61 9.22
C GLU A 41 -0.88 -1.34 8.38
N ILE A 42 -0.62 -2.19 7.39
CA ILE A 42 0.54 -2.08 6.49
C ILE A 42 0.47 -0.78 5.71
N GLU A 43 -0.69 -0.44 5.15
CA GLU A 43 -0.87 0.80 4.40
C GLU A 43 -0.62 2.01 5.30
N ARG A 44 -1.20 2.03 6.51
CA ARG A 44 -1.05 3.13 7.45
C ARG A 44 0.41 3.33 7.84
N GLU A 45 1.14 2.25 8.10
CA GLU A 45 2.57 2.32 8.41
C GLU A 45 3.39 2.80 7.21
N ALA A 46 3.12 2.28 6.01
CA ALA A 46 3.80 2.73 4.78
C ALA A 46 3.59 4.22 4.53
N LEU A 47 2.35 4.71 4.64
CA LEU A 47 2.03 6.13 4.48
C LEU A 47 2.71 7.00 5.55
N ARG A 48 2.81 6.51 6.79
CA ARG A 48 3.56 7.21 7.86
C ARG A 48 5.04 7.32 7.48
N LYS A 49 5.68 6.24 7.03
CA LYS A 49 7.09 6.26 6.59
C LYS A 49 7.34 7.25 5.45
N LEU A 50 6.42 7.31 4.48
CA LEU A 50 6.52 8.27 3.38
C LEU A 50 6.36 9.72 3.85
N ALA A 51 5.47 9.97 4.81
CA ALA A 51 5.27 11.30 5.38
C ALA A 51 6.47 11.75 6.22
N ASP A 52 7.01 10.85 7.05
CA ASP A 52 8.13 11.14 7.95
C ASP A 52 9.43 11.38 7.17
N ALA A 53 9.59 10.79 5.98
CA ALA A 53 10.73 11.04 5.09
C ALA A 53 10.76 12.49 4.55
N GLY A 54 9.60 13.15 4.42
CA GLY A 54 9.47 14.56 4.07
C GLY A 54 9.92 14.98 2.66
N ASP A 55 10.36 14.03 1.83
CA ASP A 55 10.94 14.28 0.49
C ASP A 55 9.93 14.16 -0.65
N LEU A 56 8.69 13.75 -0.34
CA LEU A 56 7.62 13.51 -1.30
C LEU A 56 6.47 14.50 -1.15
N ASP A 57 5.90 14.92 -2.28
CA ASP A 57 4.78 15.84 -2.33
C ASP A 57 3.49 15.16 -1.80
N ALA A 58 2.95 15.72 -0.71
CA ALA A 58 1.79 15.19 0.01
C ALA A 58 0.54 14.99 -0.87
N ARG A 59 0.41 15.75 -1.97
CA ARG A 59 -0.68 15.54 -2.93
C ARG A 59 -0.63 14.16 -3.55
N TYR A 60 0.55 13.69 -3.92
CA TYR A 60 0.76 12.41 -4.59
C TYR A 60 0.73 11.24 -3.58
N ILE A 61 1.18 11.45 -2.34
CA ILE A 61 0.97 10.50 -1.24
C ILE A 61 -0.54 10.24 -1.04
N ARG A 62 -1.38 11.29 -1.08
CA ARG A 62 -2.84 11.12 -0.97
C ARG A 62 -3.48 10.40 -2.16
N MET A 63 -2.82 10.33 -3.32
CA MET A 63 -3.35 9.64 -4.51
C MET A 63 -3.19 8.12 -4.43
N VAL A 64 -2.17 7.62 -3.73
CA VAL A 64 -1.93 6.16 -3.63
C VAL A 64 -2.72 5.48 -2.51
N ARG A 65 -3.29 6.26 -1.58
CA ARG A 65 -4.06 5.79 -0.42
C ARG A 65 -5.42 5.17 -0.79
N SER A 66 -5.73 4.02 -0.21
CA SER A 66 -6.98 3.27 -0.35
C SER A 66 -8.20 3.97 0.24
N SER A 67 -8.01 4.84 1.25
CA SER A 67 -9.11 5.50 1.96
C SER A 67 -9.96 6.43 1.09
N ARG A 68 -9.52 6.78 -0.13
CA ARG A 68 -10.37 7.50 -1.10
C ARG A 68 -11.43 6.60 -1.74
N TRP A 69 -11.26 5.28 -1.65
CA TRP A 69 -12.07 4.29 -2.36
C TRP A 69 -13.11 3.61 -1.46
N GLY A 70 -13.15 3.93 -0.16
CA GLY A 70 -14.10 3.32 0.80
C GLY A 70 -13.96 1.79 0.95
N TYR A 71 -12.87 1.22 0.43
CA TYR A 71 -12.79 -0.21 0.08
C TYR A 71 -12.15 -1.11 1.14
N VAL A 72 -11.54 -0.56 2.18
CA VAL A 72 -10.80 -1.37 3.18
C VAL A 72 -11.64 -1.47 4.46
N PRO A 73 -12.46 -2.51 4.61
CA PRO A 73 -13.13 -2.79 5.87
C PRO A 73 -12.08 -3.07 6.96
N ARG A 74 -12.36 -2.70 8.21
CA ARG A 74 -11.42 -2.87 9.34
C ARG A 74 -11.57 -4.21 10.05
N VAL A 75 -11.95 -5.23 9.29
CA VAL A 75 -12.28 -6.57 9.79
C VAL A 75 -11.07 -7.49 9.74
N ASP A 76 -11.01 -8.47 10.65
CA ASP A 76 -9.96 -9.50 10.69
C ASP A 76 -10.23 -10.67 9.75
N GLU A 77 -11.11 -10.48 8.76
CA GLU A 77 -11.42 -11.49 7.77
C GLU A 77 -10.33 -11.55 6.70
N PRO A 78 -10.04 -12.75 6.14
CA PRO A 78 -9.14 -12.89 5.00
C PRO A 78 -9.53 -11.94 3.87
N ALA A 79 -8.54 -11.22 3.34
CA ALA A 79 -8.79 -10.29 2.25
C ALA A 79 -8.95 -11.03 0.93
N ASP A 80 -10.16 -11.02 0.37
CA ASP A 80 -10.38 -11.44 -1.02
C ASP A 80 -9.95 -10.31 -1.96
N LEU A 81 -8.74 -10.47 -2.52
CA LEU A 81 -8.15 -9.55 -3.48
C LEU A 81 -8.14 -10.10 -4.91
N ASP A 82 -8.82 -11.23 -5.15
CA ASP A 82 -8.91 -11.90 -6.45
C ASP A 82 -10.18 -11.52 -7.23
N GLY A 83 -11.08 -10.76 -6.61
CA GLY A 83 -12.29 -10.23 -7.26
C GLY A 83 -12.01 -9.27 -8.43
N PRO A 84 -13.00 -9.04 -9.31
CA PRO A 84 -12.86 -8.25 -10.54
C PRO A 84 -12.76 -6.73 -10.33
N GLY A 85 -12.69 -6.25 -9.09
CA GLY A 85 -12.68 -4.83 -8.76
C GLY A 85 -11.31 -4.17 -8.97
N GLU A 86 -11.32 -2.90 -9.39
CA GLU A 86 -10.10 -2.09 -9.43
C GLU A 86 -9.61 -1.82 -8.00
N LEU A 87 -8.45 -2.38 -7.65
CA LEU A 87 -7.86 -2.22 -6.32
C LEU A 87 -7.07 -0.90 -6.23
N PRO A 88 -7.08 -0.21 -5.08
CA PRO A 88 -6.22 0.94 -4.86
C PRO A 88 -4.73 0.58 -5.00
N ILE A 89 -3.91 1.55 -5.44
CA ILE A 89 -2.46 1.35 -5.64
C ILE A 89 -1.78 0.74 -4.41
N ALA A 90 -2.08 1.25 -3.20
CA ALA A 90 -1.57 0.70 -1.95
C ALA A 90 -1.86 -0.80 -1.79
N VAL A 91 -3.11 -1.20 -2.04
CA VAL A 91 -3.57 -2.60 -1.88
C VAL A 91 -2.92 -3.50 -2.93
N ILE A 92 -2.76 -3.02 -4.17
CA ILE A 92 -2.04 -3.73 -5.23
C ILE A 92 -0.58 -4.00 -4.81
N LEU A 93 0.10 -2.99 -4.27
CA LEU A 93 1.48 -3.12 -3.83
C LEU A 93 1.61 -4.12 -2.67
N ILE A 94 0.70 -4.06 -1.69
CA ILE A 94 0.66 -4.99 -0.55
C ILE A 94 0.43 -6.43 -1.03
N ARG A 95 -0.58 -6.66 -1.88
CA ARG A 95 -0.86 -7.98 -2.48
C ARG A 95 0.36 -8.52 -3.23
N LYS A 96 0.99 -7.68 -4.05
CA LYS A 96 2.17 -8.07 -4.84
C LYS A 96 3.31 -8.49 -3.91
N ALA A 97 3.61 -7.69 -2.88
CA ALA A 97 4.64 -8.00 -1.89
C ALA A 97 4.35 -9.31 -1.13
N TYR A 98 3.09 -9.52 -0.71
CA TYR A 98 2.69 -10.72 0.03
C TYR A 98 2.84 -12.00 -0.81
N ARG A 99 2.52 -11.91 -2.10
CA ARG A 99 2.66 -13.02 -3.06
C ARG A 99 4.10 -13.29 -3.47
N SER A 100 4.94 -12.26 -3.56
CA SER A 100 6.35 -12.44 -3.95
C SER A 100 7.21 -13.05 -2.85
N LEU A 101 6.78 -12.95 -1.59
CA LEU A 101 7.46 -13.55 -0.44
C LEU A 101 6.90 -14.96 -0.14
N HIS A 102 6.74 -15.78 -1.19
CA HIS A 102 6.36 -17.21 -1.09
C HIS A 102 7.60 -18.09 -0.99
#